data_AF-A0A3Q7RSG5-F1
#
_entry.id   AF-A0A3Q7RSG5-F1
#
_cell.length_a   1.000
_cell.length_b   1.000
_cell.length_c   1.000
_cell.angle_alpha   90.00
_cell.angle_beta   90.00
_cell.angle_gamma   90.00
#
_symmetry.space_group_name_H-M   'P 1'
#
loop_
_entity.id
_entity.type
_entity.pdbx_description
1 polymer ?
#
loop_
_entity_poly.entity_id
_entity_poly.type
_entity_poly.pdbx_seq_one_letter_code
_entity_poly.pdbx_strand_id
1 'polypeptide(L)'
;MEGANYIDHTTYFSLDVICKGFEPYQGDRVEVEFCTPLDALSRKALSVKPLRHKHVHEVCITSLHGRNGVIDDSIFFTLESLKLPDGYTPQISDIVNAVVVESIQSCYIWRAISMILVKRQ
;
A
#
# COMPACT_ATOMS: atom_id res chain seq x y z
N MET A 1 -31.30 6.90 0.69
CA MET A 1 -30.22 5.98 0.30
C MET A 1 -29.37 5.79 1.54
N GLU A 2 -29.27 4.54 1.98
CA GLU A 2 -28.90 4.13 3.34
C GLU A 2 -27.58 4.74 3.83
N GLY A 3 -27.63 5.35 5.02
CA GLY A 3 -26.46 5.87 5.69
C GLY A 3 -25.52 4.72 6.04
N ALA A 4 -24.39 4.65 5.35
CA ALA A 4 -23.28 3.82 5.78
C ALA A 4 -22.88 4.29 7.18
N ASN A 5 -23.12 3.46 8.20
CA ASN A 5 -22.61 3.66 9.54
C ASN A 5 -21.08 3.64 9.46
N TYR A 6 -20.47 4.81 9.35
CA TYR A 6 -19.02 4.98 9.51
C TYR A 6 -18.69 4.73 10.97
N ILE A 7 -18.33 3.48 11.27
CA ILE A 7 -17.81 3.12 12.58
C ILE A 7 -16.31 3.45 12.54
N ASP A 8 -15.97 4.65 13.02
CA ASP A 8 -14.59 5.06 13.23
C ASP A 8 -14.08 4.47 14.55
N HIS A 9 -13.49 3.27 14.47
CA HIS A 9 -12.85 2.61 15.59
C HIS A 9 -11.34 2.62 15.40
N THR A 10 -10.65 3.50 16.13
CA THR A 10 -9.19 3.48 16.21
C THR A 10 -8.74 2.34 17.12
N THR A 11 -7.83 1.51 16.62
CA THR A 11 -7.17 0.44 17.39
C THR A 11 -5.66 0.53 17.20
N TYR A 12 -4.91 0.13 18.22
CA TYR A 12 -3.45 0.11 18.19
C TYR A 12 -2.97 -1.34 18.23
N PHE A 13 -1.98 -1.66 17.41
CA PHE A 13 -1.33 -2.95 17.39
C PHE A 13 0.19 -2.76 17.35
N SER A 14 0.91 -3.80 17.76
CA SER A 14 2.37 -3.76 17.76
C SER A 14 2.93 -4.16 16.39
N LEU A 15 4.11 -3.65 16.02
CA LEU A 15 4.68 -3.89 14.69
C LEU A 15 5.07 -5.36 14.44
N ASP A 16 5.24 -6.16 15.50
CA ASP A 16 5.59 -7.58 15.41
C ASP A 16 4.48 -8.43 14.77
N VAL A 17 3.24 -7.96 14.75
CA VAL A 17 2.12 -8.67 14.10
C VAL A 17 2.02 -8.38 12.60
N ILE A 18 2.86 -7.49 12.05
CA ILE A 18 2.85 -7.16 10.63
C ILE A 18 3.53 -8.27 9.81
N CYS A 19 2.90 -8.67 8.71
CA CYS A 19 3.46 -9.69 7.81
C CYS A 19 4.80 -9.25 7.17
N LYS A 20 5.74 -10.19 7.05
CA LYS A 20 7.07 -9.93 6.47
C LYS A 20 6.97 -9.34 5.07
N GLY A 21 7.78 -8.30 4.81
CA GLY A 21 7.88 -7.65 3.50
C GLY A 21 6.88 -6.52 3.28
N PHE A 22 5.85 -6.40 4.13
CA PHE A 22 4.90 -5.30 4.12
C PHE A 22 5.21 -4.30 5.22
N GLU A 23 5.28 -3.03 4.85
CA GLU A 23 5.39 -1.91 5.79
C GLU A 23 4.19 -0.99 5.50
N PRO A 24 3.16 -0.98 6.37
CA PRO A 24 1.98 -0.17 6.16
C PRO A 24 2.34 1.31 6.08
N TYR A 25 1.72 2.01 5.15
CA TYR A 25 1.81 3.46 5.06
C TYR A 25 0.42 4.08 5.22
N GLN A 26 0.36 5.36 5.60
CA GLN A 26 -0.91 6.04 5.82
C GLN A 26 -1.82 5.93 4.59
N GLY A 27 -3.04 5.45 4.80
CA GLY A 27 -4.05 5.24 3.76
C GLY A 27 -4.11 3.81 3.21
N ASP A 28 -3.16 2.94 3.53
CA ASP A 28 -3.25 1.53 3.17
C ASP A 28 -4.44 0.84 3.86
N ARG A 29 -5.13 0.00 3.09
CA ARG A 29 -6.16 -0.86 3.64
C ARG A 29 -5.54 -2.18 4.07
N VAL A 30 -5.79 -2.55 5.31
CA VAL A 30 -5.26 -3.76 5.93
C VAL A 30 -6.36 -4.68 6.41
N GLU A 31 -6.10 -5.98 6.35
CA GLU A 31 -6.88 -7.00 7.04
C GLU A 31 -6.16 -7.31 8.35
N VAL A 32 -6.93 -7.32 9.45
CA VAL A 32 -6.42 -7.59 10.80
C VAL A 32 -7.11 -8.82 11.36
N GLU A 33 -6.32 -9.82 11.74
CA GLU A 33 -6.79 -10.98 12.47
C GLU A 33 -6.76 -10.67 13.97
N PHE A 34 -7.87 -10.91 14.68
CA PHE A 34 -7.99 -10.64 16.11
C PHE A 34 -8.23 -11.92 16.92
N CYS A 35 -7.68 -11.97 18.12
CA CYS A 35 -8.09 -12.89 19.17
C CYS A 35 -8.95 -12.16 20.21
N THR A 36 -10.05 -12.78 20.61
CA THR A 36 -10.89 -12.41 21.75
C THR A 36 -10.79 -13.48 22.82
N PRO A 37 -9.85 -13.38 23.77
CA PRO A 37 -9.87 -14.23 24.96
C PRO A 37 -11.19 -14.02 25.71
N LEU A 38 -11.80 -15.11 26.22
CA LEU A 38 -13.12 -15.08 26.87
C LEU A 38 -13.22 -14.06 28.03
N ASP A 39 -12.09 -13.71 28.66
CA ASP A 39 -12.00 -12.81 29.82
C ASP A 39 -11.40 -11.41 29.50
N ALA A 40 -11.07 -11.11 28.24
CA ALA A 40 -10.43 -9.86 27.89
C ALA A 40 -11.44 -8.78 27.45
N LEU A 41 -11.36 -7.60 28.07
CA LEU A 41 -12.12 -6.40 27.68
C LEU A 41 -11.68 -5.85 26.30
N SER A 42 -10.56 -6.34 25.76
CA SER A 42 -9.94 -5.85 24.53
C SER A 42 -9.58 -6.97 23.55
N ARG A 43 -9.73 -6.66 22.26
CA ARG A 43 -9.29 -7.51 21.13
C ARG A 43 -7.79 -7.35 20.93
N LYS A 44 -7.05 -8.45 20.82
CA LYS A 44 -5.62 -8.43 20.48
C LYS A 44 -5.42 -8.76 19.00
N ALA A 45 -4.72 -7.91 18.26
CA ALA A 45 -4.31 -8.22 16.89
C ALA A 45 -3.27 -9.35 16.89
N LEU A 46 -3.46 -10.34 16.03
CA LEU A 46 -2.56 -11.48 15.81
C LEU A 46 -1.73 -11.31 14.55
N SER A 47 -2.34 -10.78 13.49
CA SER A 47 -1.68 -10.54 12.22
C SER A 47 -2.27 -9.33 11.51
N VAL A 48 -1.41 -8.57 10.83
CA VAL A 48 -1.78 -7.45 9.96
C VAL A 48 -1.14 -7.66 8.59
N LYS A 49 -1.97 -7.69 7.56
CA LYS A 49 -1.57 -7.89 6.15
C LYS A 49 -2.33 -6.91 5.24
N PRO A 50 -1.83 -6.63 4.01
CA PRO A 50 -2.60 -5.85 3.04
C PRO A 50 -3.96 -6.49 2.79
N LEU A 51 -5.03 -5.69 2.75
CA LEU A 51 -6.38 -6.19 2.46
C LEU A 51 -6.43 -6.85 1.09
N ARG A 52 -5.87 -6.15 0.08
CA ARG A 52 -5.67 -6.67 -1.27
C ARG A 52 -4.29 -6.25 -1.75
N HIS A 53 -3.64 -7.14 -2.49
CA HIS A 53 -2.35 -6.87 -3.12
C HIS A 53 -2.28 -7.58 -4.46
N LYS A 54 -1.45 -7.09 -5.38
CA LYS A 54 -1.17 -7.74 -6.67
C LYS A 54 0.20 -7.35 -7.20
N HIS A 55 0.71 -8.17 -8.10
CA HIS A 55 1.84 -7.82 -8.95
C HIS A 55 1.32 -7.22 -10.26
N VAL A 56 1.93 -6.13 -10.70
CA VAL A 56 1.70 -5.53 -12.02
C VAL A 56 3.00 -5.56 -12.80
N HIS A 57 2.91 -5.86 -14.09
CA HIS A 57 4.05 -6.10 -14.94
C HIS A 57 4.03 -5.20 -16.17
N GLU A 58 5.21 -4.69 -16.54
CA GLU A 58 5.43 -3.83 -17.71
C GLU A 58 4.45 -2.65 -17.82
N VAL A 59 4.22 -1.97 -16.71
CA VAL A 59 3.34 -0.79 -16.63
C VAL A 59 4.14 0.51 -16.71
N CYS A 60 3.53 1.56 -17.25
CA CYS A 60 4.21 2.83 -17.55
C CYS A 60 4.05 3.85 -16.41
N ILE A 61 5.11 4.60 -16.08
CA ILE A 61 4.97 5.80 -15.23
C ILE A 61 4.38 6.94 -16.07
N THR A 62 3.15 7.34 -15.76
CA THR A 62 2.41 8.33 -16.55
C THR A 62 2.54 9.76 -16.02
N SER A 63 2.83 9.92 -14.71
CA SER A 63 3.09 11.25 -14.16
C SER A 63 4.04 11.25 -12.97
N LEU A 64 4.74 12.37 -12.78
CA LEU A 64 5.58 12.65 -11.62
C LEU A 64 5.26 14.03 -11.06
N HIS A 65 5.14 14.12 -9.73
CA HIS A 65 4.90 15.34 -8.99
C HIS A 65 5.76 15.34 -7.71
N GLY A 66 6.95 15.94 -7.79
CA GLY A 66 7.91 15.97 -6.69
C GLY A 66 8.38 14.56 -6.33
N ARG A 67 8.09 14.10 -5.10
CA ARG A 67 8.43 12.76 -4.61
C ARG A 67 7.34 11.72 -4.87
N ASN A 68 6.31 12.08 -5.63
CA ASN A 68 5.16 11.22 -5.90
C ASN A 68 5.02 11.01 -7.41
N GLY A 69 4.28 9.97 -7.79
CA GLY A 69 3.94 9.73 -9.18
C GLY A 69 2.79 8.75 -9.34
N VAL A 70 2.45 8.50 -10.61
CA VAL A 70 1.37 7.61 -11.00
C VAL A 70 1.88 6.63 -12.05
N ILE A 71 1.53 5.36 -11.88
CA ILE A 71 1.77 4.27 -12.81
C ILE A 71 0.42 3.92 -13.46
N ASP A 72 0.42 3.84 -14.79
CA ASP A 72 -0.72 3.43 -15.63
C ASP A 72 -2.03 4.18 -15.28
N ASP A 73 -1.89 5.49 -15.01
CA ASP A 73 -2.95 6.43 -14.64
C ASP A 73 -3.82 6.04 -13.42
N SER A 74 -3.45 4.99 -12.69
CA SER A 74 -4.34 4.35 -11.70
C SER A 74 -3.67 3.89 -10.42
N ILE A 75 -2.33 3.85 -10.38
CA ILE A 75 -1.55 3.38 -9.24
C ILE A 75 -0.68 4.51 -8.73
N PHE A 76 -0.96 4.97 -7.51
CA PHE A 76 -0.14 5.98 -6.85
C PHE A 76 1.19 5.39 -6.37
N PHE A 77 2.25 6.18 -6.35
CA PHE A 77 3.43 5.87 -5.56
C PHE A 77 4.03 7.11 -4.92
N THR A 78 4.73 6.90 -3.81
CA THR A 78 5.51 7.93 -3.12
C THR A 78 6.88 7.38 -2.75
N LEU A 79 7.93 8.16 -3.01
CA LEU A 79 9.32 7.80 -2.69
C LEU A 79 9.59 7.75 -1.18
N GLU A 80 8.60 8.06 -0.33
CA GLU A 80 8.72 7.91 1.13
C GLU A 80 8.53 6.46 1.60
N SER A 81 7.75 5.66 0.88
CA SER A 81 7.44 4.27 1.26
C SER A 81 7.67 3.26 0.14
N LEU A 82 8.04 3.71 -1.05
CA LEU A 82 8.34 2.86 -2.19
C LEU A 82 9.73 2.26 -2.08
N LYS A 83 9.83 0.93 -2.11
CA LYS A 83 11.11 0.22 -2.20
C LYS A 83 11.61 0.22 -3.64
N LEU A 84 12.80 0.78 -3.86
CA LEU A 84 13.45 0.88 -5.17
C LEU A 84 14.85 0.23 -5.14
N PRO A 85 15.34 -0.29 -6.29
CA PRO A 85 16.74 -0.60 -6.46
C PRO A 85 17.63 0.62 -6.21
N ASP A 86 18.82 0.38 -5.67
CA ASP A 86 19.79 1.44 -5.39
C ASP A 86 20.15 2.22 -6.65
N GLY A 87 20.13 3.55 -6.55
CA GLY A 87 20.46 4.47 -7.65
C GLY A 87 19.38 4.62 -8.72
N TYR A 88 18.26 3.91 -8.62
CA TYR A 88 17.14 4.11 -9.54
C TYR A 88 16.27 5.32 -9.12
N THR A 89 16.18 6.30 -10.02
CA THR A 89 15.25 7.42 -9.91
C THR A 89 14.15 7.26 -10.95
N PRO A 90 12.88 7.15 -10.56
CA PRO A 90 11.76 6.99 -11.49
C PRO A 90 11.63 8.18 -12.46
N GLN A 91 11.40 7.89 -13.73
CA GLN A 91 11.17 8.87 -14.79
C GLN A 91 9.81 8.64 -15.45
N ILE A 92 9.22 9.72 -16.01
CA ILE A 92 8.03 9.57 -16.86
C ILE A 92 8.41 8.66 -18.04
N SER A 93 7.49 7.77 -18.41
CA SER A 93 7.64 6.76 -19.45
C SER A 93 8.56 5.57 -19.13
N ASP A 94 9.12 5.49 -17.92
CA ASP A 94 9.76 4.24 -17.47
C ASP A 94 8.73 3.11 -17.44
N ILE A 95 9.11 1.95 -17.98
CA ILE A 95 8.34 0.71 -17.90
C ILE A 95 8.83 -0.08 -16.70
N VAL A 96 7.93 -0.42 -15.78
CA VAL A 96 8.26 -0.99 -14.49
C VAL A 96 7.42 -2.23 -14.16
N ASN A 97 7.97 -3.09 -13.32
CA ASN A 97 7.17 -4.06 -12.56
C ASN A 97 6.99 -3.52 -11.14
N ALA A 98 5.81 -3.68 -10.56
CA ALA A 98 5.53 -3.21 -9.20
C ALA A 98 4.69 -4.19 -8.40
N VAL A 99 4.88 -4.17 -7.08
CA VAL A 99 3.96 -4.76 -6.12
C VAL A 99 3.10 -3.63 -5.58
N VAL A 100 1.78 -3.81 -5.62
CA VAL A 100 0.81 -2.80 -5.19
C VAL A 100 -0.14 -3.33 -4.14
N VAL A 101 -0.58 -2.46 -3.24
CA VAL A 101 -1.56 -2.74 -2.19
C VAL A 101 -2.76 -1.81 -2.33
N GLU A 102 -3.92 -2.26 -1.86
CA GLU A 102 -5.11 -1.41 -1.82
C GLU A 102 -4.91 -0.27 -0.82
N SER A 103 -5.24 0.94 -1.25
CA SER A 103 -5.03 2.18 -0.50
C SER A 103 -6.15 3.16 -0.80
N ILE A 104 -6.19 4.27 -0.07
CA ILE A 104 -7.05 5.43 -0.34
C ILE A 104 -6.21 6.70 -0.57
N GLN A 105 -4.91 6.54 -0.81
CA GLN A 105 -3.98 7.65 -0.92
C GLN A 105 -4.21 8.44 -2.22
N SER A 106 -4.32 9.77 -2.09
CA SER A 106 -4.41 10.71 -3.23
C SER A 106 -5.54 10.38 -4.24
N CYS A 107 -6.66 9.84 -3.76
CA CYS A 107 -7.81 9.39 -4.56
C CYS A 107 -7.59 8.11 -5.39
N TYR A 108 -6.44 7.45 -5.26
CA TYR A 108 -6.17 6.17 -5.93
C TYR A 108 -6.55 4.99 -5.03
N ILE A 109 -7.01 3.91 -5.67
CA ILE A 109 -7.37 2.65 -4.99
C ILE A 109 -6.13 1.77 -4.78
N TRP A 110 -5.05 2.01 -5.53
CA TRP A 110 -3.82 1.22 -5.46
C TRP A 110 -2.62 2.11 -5.18
N ARG A 111 -1.72 1.60 -4.34
CA ARG A 111 -0.42 2.21 -4.05
C ARG A 111 0.71 1.21 -4.29
N ALA A 112 1.76 1.61 -4.98
CA ALA A 112 2.97 0.79 -5.13
C ALA A 112 3.81 0.79 -3.84
N ILE A 113 4.26 -0.40 -3.44
CA ILE A 113 5.14 -0.62 -2.28
C ILE A 113 6.56 -1.05 -2.68
N SER A 114 6.71 -1.60 -3.88
CA SER A 114 8.02 -1.84 -4.51
C SER A 114 7.91 -1.70 -6.01
N MET A 115 9.01 -1.30 -6.65
CA MET A 115 9.07 -1.09 -8.09
C MET A 115 10.46 -1.38 -8.63
N ILE A 116 10.54 -2.05 -9.79
CA ILE A 116 11.79 -2.31 -10.51
C ILE A 116 11.66 -1.85 -11.97
N LEU A 117 12.71 -1.21 -12.48
CA LEU A 117 12.78 -0.80 -13.89
C LEU A 117 12.90 -2.04 -14.79
N VAL A 118 12.10 -2.10 -15.84
CA VAL A 118 12.20 -3.09 -16.92
C VAL A 118 12.96 -2.49 -18.09
N LYS A 119 12.50 -1.33 -18.58
CA LYS A 119 13.12 -0.60 -19.69
C LYS A 119 12.70 0.86 -19.67
N ARG A 120 13.52 1.72 -20.27
CA ARG A 120 13.13 3.10 -20.60
C ARG A 120 12.54 3.10 -22.00
N GLN A 121 11.44 3.82 -22.19
CA GLN A 121 10.93 4.14 -23.51
C GLN A 121 11.81 5.18 -24.22
#